data_AF-A0A383D9X5-F1
#
_entry.id   AF-A0A383D9X5-F1
#
_cell.length_a   1.000
_cell.length_b   1.000
_cell.length_c   1.000
_cell.angle_alpha   90.00
_cell.angle_beta   90.00
_cell.angle_gamma   90.00
#
_symmetry.space_group_name_H-M   'P 1'
#
loop_
_entity.id
_entity.type
_entity.pdbx_description
1 polymer ?
#
loop_
_entity_poly.entity_id
_entity_poly.type
_entity_poly.pdbx_seq_one_letter_code
_entity_poly.pdbx_strand_id
1 'polypeptide(L)' 'WDATNDAGEPVSAGVYLYTIQAGDFRHTKNMILLK' A
#
# COMPACT_ATOMS: atom_id res chain seq x y z
N TRP A 1 3.61 -3.97 -4.36
CA TRP A 1 2.15 -4.04 -4.50
C TRP A 1 1.82 -3.96 -5.97
N ASP A 2 0.83 -4.74 -6.39
CA ASP A 2 0.41 -5.02 -7.76
C ASP A 2 -0.94 -4.39 -8.11
N ALA A 3 -1.40 -3.42 -7.30
CA ALA A 3 -2.67 -2.73 -7.48
C ALA A 3 -3.92 -3.62 -7.39
N THR A 4 -3.82 -4.78 -6.73
CA THR A 4 -4.98 -5.63 -6.40
C THR A 4 -5.29 -5.65 -4.91
N ASN A 5 -6.56 -5.85 -4.56
CA ASN A 5 -7.01 -6.10 -3.18
C ASN A 5 -6.83 -7.59 -2.82
N ASP A 6 -7.20 -7.95 -1.58
CA ASP A 6 -7.08 -9.33 -1.08
C ASP A 6 -7.97 -10.34 -1.83
N ALA A 7 -9.00 -9.87 -2.54
CA ALA A 7 -9.85 -10.68 -3.41
C ALA A 7 -9.27 -10.82 -4.84
N GLY A 8 -8.13 -10.20 -5.14
CA GLY A 8 -7.51 -10.19 -6.46
C GLY A 8 -8.11 -9.18 -7.44
N GLU A 9 -8.96 -8.27 -6.96
CA GLU A 9 -9.61 -7.27 -7.80
C GLU A 9 -8.75 -6.01 -7.92
N PRO A 10 -8.65 -5.38 -9.11
CA PRO A 10 -7.93 -4.12 -9.29
C PRO A 10 -8.52 -3.00 -8.43
N VAL A 11 -7.66 -2.15 -7.87
CA VAL A 11 -8.10 -0.97 -7.13
C VAL A 11 -7.85 0.33 -7.91
N SER A 12 -8.56 1.38 -7.51
CA SER A 12 -8.50 2.70 -8.16
C SER A 12 -7.17 3.42 -7.96
N ALA A 13 -6.83 4.35 -8.85
CA ALA A 13 -5.71 5.27 -8.62
C ALA A 13 -5.92 6.11 -7.35
N GLY A 14 -4.84 6.40 -6.64
CA GLY A 14 -4.91 7.12 -5.37
C GLY A 14 -3.62 7.06 -4.55
N VAL A 15 -3.68 7.65 -3.36
CA VAL A 15 -2.61 7.59 -2.36
C VAL A 15 -2.89 6.43 -1.41
N TYR A 16 -1.92 5.54 -1.30
CA TYR A 16 -1.94 4.38 -0.43
C TYR A 16 -0.90 4.57 0.67
N LEU A 17 -1.34 4.49 1.92
CA LEU A 17 -0.47 4.56 3.09
C LEU A 17 -0.18 3.13 3.55
N TYR A 18 1.08 2.83 3.81
CA TYR A 18 1.46 1.56 4.43
C TYR A 18 2.50 1.78 5.52
N THR A 19 2.46 0.89 6.51
CA THR A 19 3.43 0.87 7.62
C THR A 19 4.19 -0.44 7.60
N ILE A 20 5.51 -0.35 7.65
CA ILE A 20 6.37 -1.51 7.90
C ILE A 20 6.64 -1.57 9.41
N GLN A 21 6.37 -2.72 10.01
CA GLN A 21 6.65 -2.98 11.42
C GLN A 21 7.51 -4.24 11.59
N ALA A 22 8.62 -4.11 12.33
CA ALA A 22 9.54 -5.22 12.65
C ALA A 22 10.09 -5.03 14.07
N GLY A 23 9.48 -5.71 15.05
CA GLY A 23 9.75 -5.44 16.48
C GLY A 23 9.43 -3.99 16.82
N ASP A 24 10.40 -3.27 17.36
CA ASP A 24 10.29 -1.83 17.71
C ASP A 24 10.44 -0.90 16.49
N PHE A 25 10.85 -1.42 15.34
CA PHE A 25 10.94 -0.62 14.12
C PHE A 25 9.55 -0.37 13.55
N ARG A 26 9.18 0.91 13.40
CA ARG A 26 7.95 1.33 12.72
C ARG A 26 8.25 2.47 11.75
N HIS A 27 7.84 2.30 10.50
CA HIS A 27 8.01 3.33 9.49
C HIS A 27 6.82 3.36 8.53
N THR A 28 6.22 4.53 8.36
CA THR A 28 5.08 4.75 7.46
C THR A 28 5.58 5.37 6.16
N LYS A 29 5.08 4.87 5.04
CA LYS A 29 5.40 5.34 3.70
C LYS A 29 4.12 5.55 2.89
N ASN A 30 4.20 6.51 1.97
CA ASN A 30 3.17 6.79 0.99
C ASN A 30 3.55 6.09 -0.32
N MET A 31 2.57 5.49 -0.98
CA MET A 31 2.66 4.92 -2.32
C MET A 31 1.59 5.58 -3.17
N ILE A 32 1.95 6.04 -4.36
CA ILE A 32 1.00 6.67 -5.28
C ILE A 32 0.78 5.72 -6.44
N LEU A 33 -0.47 5.33 -6.64
CA LEU A 33 -0.89 4.61 -7.84
C LEU A 33 -1.39 5.63 -8.86
N LEU A 34 -0.62 5.82 -9.92
CA LEU A 34 -1.02 6.59 -11.10
C LEU A 34 -1.65 5.62 -12.11
N LYS A 35 -2.76 6.05 -12.74
CA LYS A 35 -3.45 5.29 -13.79
C LYS A 35 -2.96 5.71 -15.17
#